data_AF-A0A2Y9RNH6-F1
#
_entry.id   AF-A0A2Y9RNH6-F1
#
_cell.length_a   1.000
_cell.length_b   1.000
_cell.length_c   1.000
_cell.angle_alpha   90.00
_cell.angle_beta   90.00
_cell.angle_gamma   90.00
#
_symmetry.space_group_name_H-M   'P 1'
#
loop_
_entity.id
_entity.type
_entity.pdbx_description
1 polymer ?
#
loop_
_entity_poly.entity_id
_entity_poly.type
_entity_poly.pdbx_seq_one_letter_code
_entity_poly.pdbx_strand_id
1 'polypeptide(L)'
;MALRLLRLAPVSASARGLAAGAQRMGGIHTSAQCKLRYGPLAFILGDKASKKLTEHSRVITVDGNICSGKSKLAKEIAEKLGLRHFPEAGIHYADTTTGDGKLLDVEFSGNCSLEKFYADPKSNDGNSYRLQSWLYASRLLQYADALEHLLSTGQGVVLERSIFSDFVFLEAMYNQGYIRKQCVNHYREVKKITASEYLPPHVVIYVDVPVPEIQSRIQKKGDVTQLLNQRLSFCLCALVIFKHRLPQHSGEPAQAMQIAESPLKLGILCDRWKNSENCEVLQYSAWEAQDAEKVVEDIGYVKLEKGPWLKQDDRTFYHLRMLVQNKLKVLNYTTIPVYLPEVTIGAHQSDRVFHRFRELPGRRYEPGYNADVGDTWIWLK
;
A
#
# COMPACT_ATOMS: atom_id res chain seq x y z
N MET A 1 -19.93 -55.27 66.53
CA MET A 1 -20.93 -54.70 67.46
C MET A 1 -21.77 -53.70 66.66
N ALA A 2 -22.92 -54.12 66.15
CA ALA A 2 -24.27 -53.72 66.64
C ALA A 2 -24.53 -52.20 66.49
N LEU A 3 -25.21 -51.76 65.40
CA LEU A 3 -26.67 -51.60 65.25
C LEU A 3 -27.29 -50.43 66.04
N ARG A 4 -27.78 -49.41 65.32
CA ARG A 4 -29.09 -48.72 65.43
C ARG A 4 -29.09 -47.52 64.46
N LEU A 5 -29.70 -47.50 63.27
CA LEU A 5 -31.09 -47.66 62.81
C LEU A 5 -32.10 -46.63 63.34
N LEU A 6 -32.69 -45.90 62.36
CA LEU A 6 -34.10 -45.48 62.23
C LEU A 6 -34.53 -44.31 63.14
N ARG A 7 -35.44 -43.37 62.81
CA ARG A 7 -36.46 -43.16 61.75
C ARG A 7 -37.14 -41.81 62.17
N LEU A 8 -37.63 -40.88 61.33
CA LEU A 8 -38.92 -40.89 60.60
C LEU A 8 -39.17 -39.46 60.07
N ALA A 9 -39.75 -39.37 58.87
CA ALA A 9 -40.21 -38.17 58.15
C ALA A 9 -41.67 -37.80 58.55
N PRO A 10 -42.54 -37.13 57.73
CA PRO A 10 -42.46 -36.00 56.77
C PRO A 10 -43.59 -34.94 56.96
N VAL A 11 -43.84 -34.09 55.93
CA VAL A 11 -45.08 -33.31 55.57
C VAL A 11 -45.07 -31.87 56.12
N SER A 12 -45.22 -30.79 55.32
CA SER A 12 -46.29 -30.52 54.35
C SER A 12 -45.92 -29.64 53.15
N ALA A 13 -46.56 -29.95 52.02
CA ALA A 13 -46.48 -29.30 50.72
C ALA A 13 -47.37 -28.06 50.57
N SER A 14 -47.00 -27.16 49.65
CA SER A 14 -47.80 -26.60 48.54
C SER A 14 -47.02 -25.44 47.90
N ALA A 15 -47.13 -25.05 46.63
CA ALA A 15 -47.52 -25.64 45.36
C ALA A 15 -47.27 -24.54 44.30
N ARG A 16 -47.17 -24.95 43.01
CA ARG A 16 -47.16 -24.13 41.77
C ARG A 16 -45.80 -23.47 41.46
N GLY A 17 -45.12 -23.73 40.36
CA GLY A 17 -45.52 -24.29 39.09
C GLY A 17 -45.12 -23.31 38.00
N LEU A 18 -44.02 -23.57 37.29
CA LEU A 18 -43.73 -23.01 35.98
C LEU A 18 -42.79 -23.99 35.27
N ALA A 19 -43.38 -24.78 34.37
CA ALA A 19 -42.67 -25.56 33.39
C ALA A 19 -42.17 -24.63 32.29
N ALA A 20 -40.88 -24.69 31.96
CA ALA A 20 -40.37 -24.33 30.65
C ALA A 20 -39.15 -25.21 30.39
N GLY A 21 -39.27 -26.10 29.42
CA GLY A 21 -38.24 -27.06 29.05
C GLY A 21 -36.94 -26.37 28.69
N ALA A 22 -35.85 -26.82 29.32
CA ALA A 22 -34.50 -26.50 28.87
C ALA A 22 -34.28 -27.19 27.52
N GLN A 23 -34.59 -26.46 26.44
CA GLN A 23 -34.10 -26.78 25.10
C GLN A 23 -32.57 -26.82 25.18
N ARG A 24 -32.00 -28.02 25.07
CA ARG A 24 -30.62 -28.21 24.65
C ARG A 24 -30.49 -27.64 23.23
N MET A 25 -30.23 -26.34 23.13
CA MET A 25 -29.61 -25.78 21.93
C MET A 25 -28.19 -26.33 21.89
N GLY A 26 -27.99 -27.34 21.06
CA GLY A 26 -26.67 -27.64 20.52
C GLY A 26 -26.24 -26.44 19.68
N GLY A 27 -25.78 -25.39 20.35
CA GLY A 27 -25.12 -24.27 19.73
C GLY A 27 -23.80 -24.77 19.21
N ILE A 28 -23.71 -25.00 17.90
CA ILE A 28 -22.42 -25.03 17.23
C ILE A 28 -21.84 -23.64 17.47
N HIS A 29 -20.95 -23.53 18.45
CA HIS A 29 -20.19 -22.32 18.74
C HIS A 29 -19.22 -22.08 17.58
N THR A 30 -19.71 -21.53 16.47
CA THR A 30 -18.86 -20.97 15.42
C THR A 30 -18.35 -19.61 15.89
N SER A 31 -17.38 -19.61 16.80
CA SER A 31 -16.67 -18.39 17.20
C SER A 31 -15.17 -18.61 17.13
N ALA A 32 -14.68 -18.77 15.91
CA ALA A 32 -13.37 -18.28 15.54
C ALA A 32 -13.62 -17.28 14.41
N GLN A 33 -13.32 -16.00 14.64
CA GLN A 33 -13.11 -15.06 13.55
C GLN A 33 -11.83 -15.45 12.81
N CYS A 34 -11.80 -16.65 12.22
CA CYS A 34 -10.84 -16.96 11.20
C CYS A 34 -11.28 -16.12 10.00
N LYS A 35 -10.54 -15.06 9.66
CA LYS A 35 -10.72 -14.39 8.36
C LYS A 35 -10.59 -15.49 7.30
N LEU A 36 -11.74 -15.94 6.78
CA LEU A 36 -11.81 -17.09 5.89
C LEU A 36 -10.91 -16.80 4.70
N ARG A 37 -9.87 -17.62 4.54
CA ARG A 37 -8.97 -17.46 3.40
C ARG A 37 -9.72 -17.89 2.15
N TYR A 38 -9.77 -17.02 1.14
CA TYR A 38 -10.24 -17.43 -0.18
C TYR A 38 -9.29 -18.52 -0.71
N GLY A 39 -9.86 -19.50 -1.40
CA GLY A 39 -9.12 -20.68 -1.82
C GLY A 39 -9.79 -21.40 -2.98
N PRO A 40 -9.18 -22.51 -3.45
CA PRO A 40 -9.67 -23.26 -4.60
C PRO A 40 -11.13 -23.71 -4.43
N LEU A 41 -11.50 -24.14 -3.21
CA LEU A 41 -12.86 -24.58 -2.91
C LEU A 41 -13.87 -23.44 -3.06
N ALA A 42 -13.57 -22.23 -2.58
CA ALA A 42 -14.45 -21.08 -2.74
C ALA A 42 -14.66 -20.72 -4.21
N PHE A 43 -13.61 -20.82 -5.03
CA PHE A 43 -13.71 -20.63 -6.48
C PHE A 43 -14.57 -21.69 -7.16
N ILE A 44 -14.39 -22.97 -6.81
CA ILE A 44 -15.18 -24.09 -7.34
C ILE A 44 -16.65 -23.98 -6.93
N LEU A 45 -16.92 -23.56 -5.69
CA LEU A 45 -18.27 -23.29 -5.18
C LEU A 45 -18.93 -22.05 -5.81
N GLY A 46 -18.21 -21.33 -6.69
CA GLY A 46 -18.78 -20.29 -7.54
C GLY A 46 -18.58 -18.85 -7.08
N ASP A 47 -17.74 -18.60 -6.05
CA ASP A 47 -17.27 -17.26 -5.70
C ASP A 47 -16.23 -16.78 -6.72
N LYS A 48 -16.72 -16.26 -7.83
CA LYS A 48 -15.93 -15.71 -8.93
C LYS A 48 -15.87 -14.18 -8.81
N ALA A 49 -14.69 -13.61 -9.03
CA ALA A 49 -14.49 -12.16 -8.96
C ALA A 49 -15.31 -11.40 -10.02
N SER A 50 -15.42 -11.94 -11.23
CA SER A 50 -16.19 -11.33 -12.33
C SER A 50 -17.66 -11.04 -11.97
N LYS A 51 -18.30 -11.89 -11.16
CA LYS A 51 -19.68 -11.69 -10.72
C LYS A 51 -19.87 -10.46 -9.84
N LYS A 52 -18.79 -10.02 -9.18
CA LYS A 52 -18.78 -8.88 -8.25
C LYS A 52 -18.28 -7.61 -8.90
N LEU A 53 -17.53 -7.72 -10.00
CA LEU A 53 -17.00 -6.56 -10.72
C LEU A 53 -18.14 -5.89 -11.50
N THR A 54 -18.28 -4.59 -11.25
CA THR A 54 -19.23 -3.68 -11.90
C THR A 54 -18.47 -2.66 -12.75
N GLU A 55 -19.16 -1.88 -13.57
CA GLU A 55 -18.52 -0.82 -14.37
C GLU A 55 -17.87 0.29 -13.52
N HIS A 56 -18.32 0.43 -12.27
CA HIS A 56 -17.80 1.38 -11.29
C HIS A 56 -16.61 0.82 -10.48
N SER A 57 -16.28 -0.47 -10.65
CA SER A 57 -15.19 -1.16 -9.96
C SER A 57 -13.84 -0.80 -10.57
N ARG A 58 -13.42 0.46 -10.43
CA ARG A 58 -12.19 0.99 -11.02
C ARG A 58 -11.11 1.20 -9.96
N VAL A 59 -9.86 0.93 -10.34
CA VAL A 59 -8.67 1.30 -9.55
C VAL A 59 -8.15 2.62 -10.09
N ILE A 60 -8.28 3.67 -9.29
CA ILE A 60 -7.90 5.03 -9.62
C ILE A 60 -6.68 5.41 -8.79
N THR A 61 -5.63 5.92 -9.41
CA THR A 61 -4.43 6.37 -8.71
C THR A 61 -4.25 7.87 -8.93
N VAL A 62 -4.19 8.63 -7.83
CA VAL A 62 -3.88 10.06 -7.86
C VAL A 62 -2.38 10.24 -7.67
N ASP A 63 -1.72 10.65 -8.75
CA ASP A 63 -0.32 10.98 -8.82
C ASP A 63 -0.11 12.50 -8.85
N GLY A 64 1.01 12.95 -8.31
CA GLY A 64 1.34 14.36 -8.24
C GLY A 64 2.55 14.62 -7.37
N ASN A 65 3.08 15.83 -7.48
CA ASN A 65 4.26 16.22 -6.73
C ASN A 65 3.99 16.35 -5.22
N ILE A 66 5.07 16.46 -4.44
CA ILE A 66 5.03 16.72 -3.01
C ILE A 66 4.31 18.06 -2.79
N CYS A 67 3.34 18.08 -1.87
CA CYS A 67 2.51 19.25 -1.54
C CYS A 67 1.54 19.75 -2.63
N SER A 68 1.21 18.93 -3.63
CA SER A 68 0.18 19.28 -4.63
C SER A 68 -1.27 19.29 -4.09
N GLY A 69 -1.52 18.80 -2.88
CA GLY A 69 -2.88 18.70 -2.32
C GLY A 69 -3.63 17.42 -2.70
N LYS A 70 -2.93 16.46 -3.34
CA LYS A 70 -3.45 15.16 -3.81
C LYS A 70 -4.30 14.41 -2.78
N SER A 71 -3.94 14.47 -1.49
CA SER A 71 -4.64 13.70 -0.46
C SER A 71 -6.03 14.24 -0.15
N LYS A 72 -6.28 15.53 -0.43
CA LYS A 72 -7.63 16.11 -0.32
C LYS A 72 -8.47 15.67 -1.53
N LEU A 73 -7.92 15.86 -2.73
CA LEU A 73 -8.56 15.45 -3.98
C LEU A 73 -8.91 13.95 -3.99
N ALA A 74 -8.00 13.09 -3.54
CA ALA A 74 -8.23 11.65 -3.47
C ALA A 74 -9.39 11.26 -2.53
N LYS A 75 -9.55 11.99 -1.42
CA LYS A 75 -10.67 11.80 -0.48
C LYS A 75 -11.99 12.28 -1.09
N GLU A 76 -12.00 13.46 -1.69
CA GLU A 76 -13.19 14.02 -2.34
C GLU A 76 -13.68 13.15 -3.50
N ILE A 77 -12.76 12.62 -4.32
CA ILE A 77 -13.10 11.65 -5.39
C ILE A 77 -13.68 10.37 -4.80
N ALA A 78 -13.09 9.86 -3.72
CA ALA A 78 -13.56 8.63 -3.08
C ALA A 78 -14.95 8.80 -2.47
N GLU A 79 -15.23 9.93 -1.83
CA GLU A 79 -16.53 10.25 -1.26
C GLU A 79 -17.60 10.41 -2.34
N LYS A 80 -17.30 11.14 -3.43
CA LYS A 80 -18.23 11.37 -4.54
C LYS A 80 -18.57 10.11 -5.33
N LEU A 81 -17.57 9.26 -5.60
CA LEU A 81 -17.76 8.00 -6.33
C LEU A 81 -18.13 6.81 -5.43
N GLY A 82 -18.17 6.99 -4.11
CA GLY A 82 -18.41 5.90 -3.16
C GLY A 82 -17.32 4.83 -3.17
N LEU A 83 -16.08 5.20 -3.49
CA LEU A 83 -14.93 4.30 -3.56
C LEU A 83 -14.18 4.26 -2.22
N ARG A 84 -13.42 3.19 -1.99
CA ARG A 84 -12.55 3.12 -0.81
C ARG A 84 -11.29 3.94 -1.03
N HIS A 85 -11.07 4.96 -0.20
CA HIS A 85 -9.82 5.72 -0.17
C HIS A 85 -8.74 4.96 0.62
N PHE A 86 -7.53 4.87 0.07
CA PHE A 86 -6.34 4.50 0.83
C PHE A 86 -5.36 5.68 0.89
N PRO A 87 -4.92 6.09 2.09
CA PRO A 87 -3.96 7.19 2.24
C PRO A 87 -2.57 6.80 1.72
N GLU A 88 -1.71 7.77 1.43
CA GLU A 88 -0.33 7.51 0.97
C GLU A 88 0.42 6.57 1.94
N ALA A 89 0.99 5.47 1.42
CA ALA A 89 1.82 4.58 2.22
C ALA A 89 3.10 5.29 2.67
N GLY A 90 3.16 5.55 3.97
CA GLY A 90 4.37 5.96 4.67
C GLY A 90 5.20 4.77 5.15
N ILE A 91 6.24 5.08 5.94
CA ILE A 91 7.16 4.08 6.53
C ILE A 91 6.40 3.09 7.42
N HIS A 92 5.37 3.57 8.13
CA HIS A 92 4.59 2.80 9.10
C HIS A 92 3.33 2.15 8.51
N TYR A 93 3.18 2.10 7.19
CA TYR A 93 1.98 1.51 6.58
C TYR A 93 1.80 0.04 7.01
N ALA A 94 2.88 -0.76 6.96
CA ALA A 94 2.85 -2.15 7.39
C ALA A 94 2.48 -2.31 8.88
N ASP A 95 2.93 -1.39 9.73
CA ASP A 95 2.64 -1.38 11.17
C ASP A 95 1.16 -1.10 11.44
N THR A 96 0.55 -0.20 10.64
CA THR A 96 -0.87 0.12 10.78
C THR A 96 -1.78 -1.00 10.28
N THR A 97 -1.40 -1.68 9.19
CA THR A 97 -2.19 -2.77 8.62
C THR A 97 -2.08 -4.05 9.45
N THR A 98 -0.94 -4.26 10.13
CA THR A 98 -0.66 -5.51 10.85
C THR A 98 -0.72 -5.29 12.35
N GLY A 99 -1.42 -6.13 13.11
CA GLY A 99 -1.42 -6.09 14.59
C GLY A 99 -2.28 -4.98 15.19
N ASP A 100 -1.79 -4.34 16.26
CA ASP A 100 -2.55 -3.40 17.11
C ASP A 100 -2.80 -2.01 16.48
N GLY A 101 -2.30 -1.75 15.26
CA GLY A 101 -2.40 -0.46 14.58
C GLY A 101 -1.55 0.67 15.18
N LYS A 102 -0.74 0.38 16.20
CA LYS A 102 0.21 1.32 16.81
C LYS A 102 1.48 1.43 15.96
N LEU A 103 2.05 2.63 15.91
CA LEU A 103 3.32 2.89 15.26
C LEU A 103 4.44 2.17 16.02
N LEU A 104 5.25 1.40 15.29
CA LEU A 104 6.43 0.76 15.85
C LEU A 104 7.60 1.72 15.85
N ASP A 105 8.58 1.42 16.71
CA ASP A 105 9.84 2.15 16.71
C ASP A 105 10.58 1.97 15.38
N VAL A 106 11.33 3.00 15.01
CA VAL A 106 12.02 3.12 13.72
C VAL A 106 13.04 1.99 13.52
N GLU A 107 13.56 1.42 14.61
CA GLU A 107 14.42 0.23 14.58
C GLU A 107 13.77 -0.96 13.86
N PHE A 108 12.46 -1.14 14.01
CA PHE A 108 11.71 -2.25 13.41
C PHE A 108 11.27 -1.93 11.98
N SER A 109 11.11 -0.65 11.63
CA SER A 109 10.75 -0.20 10.29
C SER A 109 11.97 0.01 9.38
N GLY A 110 12.97 -0.86 9.49
CA GLY A 110 14.18 -0.83 8.66
C GLY A 110 15.19 0.27 8.99
N ASN A 111 15.06 0.93 10.16
CA ASN A 111 15.88 2.07 10.57
C ASN A 111 15.92 3.19 9.50
N CYS A 112 14.78 3.38 8.84
CA CYS A 112 14.59 4.37 7.79
C CYS A 112 13.91 5.60 8.36
N SER A 113 14.50 6.77 8.20
CA SER A 113 13.88 8.03 8.61
C SER A 113 13.89 9.05 7.49
N LEU A 114 12.71 9.61 7.26
CA LEU A 114 12.45 10.64 6.27
C LEU A 114 13.11 11.96 6.67
N GLU A 115 13.12 12.26 7.97
CA GLU A 115 13.80 13.43 8.55
C GLU A 115 15.31 13.40 8.31
N LYS A 116 15.95 12.24 8.55
CA LYS A 116 17.39 12.05 8.32
C LYS A 116 17.73 12.16 6.85
N PHE A 117 16.89 11.60 5.96
CA PHE A 117 17.05 11.76 4.52
C PHE A 117 17.00 13.23 4.11
N TYR A 118 16.08 14.02 4.68
CA TYR A 118 16.02 15.44 4.38
C TYR A 118 17.18 16.23 5.00
N ALA A 119 17.70 15.82 6.16
CA ALA A 119 18.82 16.51 6.81
C ALA A 119 20.14 16.30 6.06
N ASP A 120 20.47 15.06 5.73
CA ASP A 120 21.66 14.71 4.95
C ASP A 120 21.38 13.52 4.02
N PRO A 121 21.03 13.77 2.75
CA PRO A 121 20.73 12.72 1.78
C PRO A 121 21.99 12.03 1.22
N LYS A 122 23.19 12.59 1.44
CA LYS A 122 24.47 12.02 0.98
C LYS A 122 25.22 11.29 2.10
N SER A 123 24.56 11.09 3.24
CA SER A 123 25.11 10.34 4.37
C SER A 123 25.60 8.95 3.93
N ASN A 124 26.75 8.56 4.47
CA ASN A 124 27.38 7.26 4.20
C ASN A 124 26.58 6.07 4.78
N ASP A 125 25.56 6.34 5.59
CA ASP A 125 24.73 5.32 6.25
C ASP A 125 23.81 4.55 5.28
N GLY A 126 23.72 4.96 4.02
CA GLY A 126 22.87 4.34 3.01
C GLY A 126 21.37 4.56 3.21
N ASN A 127 20.98 5.47 4.12
CA ASN A 127 19.58 5.74 4.47
C ASN A 127 18.71 6.09 3.25
N SER A 128 19.26 6.84 2.29
CA SER A 128 18.53 7.30 1.11
C SER A 128 17.95 6.14 0.29
N TYR A 129 18.78 5.14 -0.04
CA TYR A 129 18.32 3.99 -0.82
C TYR A 129 17.51 3.00 0.03
N ARG A 130 17.87 2.83 1.31
CA ARG A 130 17.12 1.97 2.25
C ARG A 130 15.69 2.47 2.43
N LEU A 131 15.51 3.77 2.64
CA LEU A 131 14.20 4.43 2.73
C LEU A 131 13.39 4.24 1.45
N GLN A 132 14.00 4.43 0.28
CA GLN A 132 13.31 4.25 -0.99
C GLN A 132 12.84 2.80 -1.19
N SER A 133 13.68 1.83 -0.84
CA SER A 133 13.35 0.40 -0.93
C SER A 133 12.20 0.05 0.03
N TRP A 134 12.22 0.61 1.24
CA TRP A 134 11.17 0.43 2.25
C TRP A 134 9.83 1.05 1.81
N LEU A 135 9.86 2.28 1.27
CA LEU A 135 8.66 2.94 0.72
C LEU A 135 8.09 2.17 -0.48
N TYR A 136 8.96 1.62 -1.33
CA TYR A 136 8.54 0.76 -2.44
C TYR A 136 7.80 -0.49 -1.94
N ALA A 137 8.37 -1.20 -0.97
CA ALA A 137 7.74 -2.38 -0.36
C ALA A 137 6.39 -2.03 0.31
N SER A 138 6.32 -0.90 1.00
CA SER A 138 5.09 -0.41 1.64
C SER A 138 3.99 -0.09 0.63
N ARG A 139 4.34 0.55 -0.50
CA ARG A 139 3.40 0.82 -1.61
C ARG A 139 2.97 -0.46 -2.34
N LEU A 140 3.87 -1.44 -2.45
CA LEU A 140 3.54 -2.75 -3.01
C LEU A 140 2.49 -3.46 -2.14
N LEU A 141 2.69 -3.43 -0.82
CA LEU A 141 1.73 -3.96 0.14
C LEU A 141 0.38 -3.26 0.05
N GLN A 142 0.38 -1.92 0.00
CA GLN A 142 -0.84 -1.12 -0.17
C GLN A 142 -1.59 -1.47 -1.46
N TYR A 143 -0.87 -1.68 -2.56
CA TYR A 143 -1.48 -2.06 -3.83
C TYR A 143 -2.11 -3.45 -3.75
N ALA A 144 -1.46 -4.40 -3.07
CA ALA A 144 -2.02 -5.72 -2.83
C ALA A 144 -3.29 -5.65 -1.96
N ASP A 145 -3.32 -4.79 -0.93
CA ASP A 145 -4.51 -4.56 -0.10
C ASP A 145 -5.66 -3.92 -0.90
N ALA A 146 -5.35 -2.99 -1.80
CA ALA A 146 -6.33 -2.37 -2.70
C ALA A 146 -6.92 -3.38 -3.69
N LEU A 147 -6.08 -4.21 -4.31
CA LEU A 147 -6.54 -5.27 -5.21
C LEU A 147 -7.33 -6.35 -4.47
N GLU A 148 -6.95 -6.71 -3.25
CA GLU A 148 -7.71 -7.64 -2.42
C GLU A 148 -9.11 -7.08 -2.13
N HIS A 149 -9.21 -5.80 -1.77
CA HIS A 149 -10.51 -5.12 -1.56
C HIS A 149 -11.36 -5.13 -2.82
N LEU A 150 -10.78 -4.74 -3.95
CA LEU A 150 -11.45 -4.70 -5.26
C LEU A 150 -12.00 -6.09 -5.64
N LEU A 151 -11.17 -7.14 -5.58
CA LEU A 151 -11.55 -8.50 -6.02
C LEU A 151 -12.48 -9.22 -5.06
N SER A 152 -12.50 -8.84 -3.78
CA SER A 152 -13.36 -9.44 -2.76
C SER A 152 -14.74 -8.81 -2.69
N THR A 153 -14.81 -7.47 -2.76
CA THR A 153 -16.04 -6.68 -2.59
C THR A 153 -16.65 -6.21 -3.89
N GLY A 154 -15.84 -6.04 -4.96
CA GLY A 154 -16.27 -5.37 -6.17
C GLY A 154 -16.30 -3.84 -6.04
N GLN A 155 -15.94 -3.25 -4.90
CA GLN A 155 -15.90 -1.79 -4.77
C GLN A 155 -14.59 -1.24 -5.36
N GLY A 156 -14.69 -0.17 -6.15
CA GLY A 156 -13.51 0.53 -6.68
C GLY A 156 -12.67 1.18 -5.57
N VAL A 157 -11.42 1.51 -5.92
CA VAL A 157 -10.41 1.96 -4.96
C VAL A 157 -9.69 3.19 -5.49
N VAL A 158 -9.49 4.18 -4.61
CA VAL A 158 -8.65 5.35 -4.86
C VAL A 158 -7.37 5.23 -4.06
N LEU A 159 -6.24 5.31 -4.75
CA LEU A 159 -4.89 5.24 -4.18
C LEU A 159 -4.15 6.55 -4.35
N GLU A 160 -3.38 6.94 -3.34
CA GLU A 160 -2.43 8.04 -3.44
C GLU A 160 -1.03 7.53 -3.78
N ARG A 161 -0.57 7.80 -5.01
CA ARG A 161 0.66 7.27 -5.59
C ARG A 161 0.76 5.76 -5.64
N SER A 162 1.01 5.22 -6.83
CA SER A 162 1.14 3.77 -7.03
C SER A 162 2.60 3.31 -7.05
N ILE A 163 2.79 1.99 -7.11
CA ILE A 163 4.11 1.37 -7.36
C ILE A 163 4.70 1.86 -8.69
N PHE A 164 3.84 2.18 -9.66
CA PHE A 164 4.25 2.59 -10.99
C PHE A 164 4.87 3.98 -11.03
N SER A 165 4.53 4.88 -10.09
CA SER A 165 5.08 6.24 -10.03
C SER A 165 6.33 6.39 -9.15
N ASP A 166 6.69 5.36 -8.37
CA ASP A 166 7.81 5.43 -7.42
C ASP A 166 9.19 5.64 -8.06
N PHE A 167 9.42 5.09 -9.26
CA PHE A 167 10.71 5.17 -9.94
C PHE A 167 11.18 6.62 -10.20
N VAL A 168 10.25 7.57 -10.29
CA VAL A 168 10.61 8.97 -10.54
C VAL A 168 11.39 9.56 -9.37
N PHE A 169 11.06 9.16 -8.12
CA PHE A 169 11.81 9.58 -6.94
C PHE A 169 13.23 8.99 -6.93
N LEU A 170 13.36 7.72 -7.30
CA LEU A 170 14.66 7.07 -7.42
C LEU A 170 15.55 7.76 -8.46
N GLU A 171 15.03 8.06 -9.64
CA GLU A 171 15.82 8.73 -10.67
C GLU A 171 16.16 10.17 -10.28
N ALA A 172 15.27 10.84 -9.56
CA ALA A 172 15.58 12.13 -8.96
C ALA A 172 16.76 12.07 -8.00
N MET A 173 16.80 11.05 -7.13
CA MET A 173 17.93 10.81 -6.22
C MET A 173 19.22 10.49 -6.97
N TYR A 174 19.14 9.70 -8.05
CA TYR A 174 20.31 9.33 -8.84
C TYR A 174 20.94 10.52 -9.54
N ASN A 175 20.12 11.37 -10.18
CA ASN A 175 20.61 12.52 -10.93
C ASN A 175 21.26 13.58 -10.02
N GLN A 176 20.95 13.59 -8.73
CA GLN A 176 21.59 14.45 -7.74
C GLN A 176 22.81 13.82 -7.06
N GLY A 177 23.12 12.56 -7.42
CA GLY A 177 24.22 11.80 -6.85
C GLY A 177 24.00 11.42 -5.38
N TYR A 178 22.75 11.23 -4.95
CA TYR A 178 22.44 10.72 -3.60
C TYR A 178 22.57 9.20 -3.51
N ILE A 179 22.35 8.51 -4.63
CA ILE A 179 22.41 7.05 -4.73
C ILE A 179 23.39 6.61 -5.81
N ARG A 180 24.00 5.45 -5.61
CA ARG A 180 24.93 4.84 -6.56
C ARG A 180 24.16 4.17 -7.70
N LYS A 181 24.83 4.00 -8.85
CA LYS A 181 24.26 3.31 -10.02
C LYS A 181 23.87 1.85 -9.73
N GLN A 182 24.62 1.17 -8.86
CA GLN A 182 24.34 -0.20 -8.42
C GLN A 182 22.97 -0.31 -7.73
N CYS A 183 22.64 0.67 -6.87
CA CYS A 183 21.34 0.75 -6.20
C CYS A 183 20.18 0.91 -7.22
N VAL A 184 20.38 1.73 -8.26
CA VAL A 184 19.39 1.92 -9.32
C VAL A 184 19.16 0.63 -10.11
N ASN A 185 20.23 -0.11 -10.41
CA ASN A 185 20.11 -1.40 -11.10
C ASN A 185 19.33 -2.42 -10.25
N HIS A 186 19.66 -2.53 -8.96
CA HIS A 186 18.95 -3.41 -8.04
C HIS A 186 17.47 -3.06 -7.95
N TYR A 187 17.11 -1.78 -7.81
CA TYR A 187 15.72 -1.36 -7.84
C TYR A 187 15.00 -1.74 -9.15
N ARG A 188 15.66 -1.57 -10.30
CA ARG A 188 15.08 -1.91 -11.61
C ARG A 188 14.81 -3.42 -11.72
N GLU A 189 15.68 -4.25 -11.17
CA GLU A 189 15.47 -5.71 -11.10
C GLU A 189 14.25 -6.05 -10.24
N VAL A 190 14.18 -5.50 -9.01
CA VAL A 190 13.03 -5.66 -8.13
C VAL A 190 11.74 -5.25 -8.84
N LYS A 191 11.70 -4.03 -9.39
CA LYS A 191 10.53 -3.49 -10.10
C LYS A 191 10.12 -4.35 -11.29
N LYS A 192 11.09 -4.88 -12.05
CA LYS A 192 10.79 -5.72 -13.23
C LYS A 192 10.08 -7.01 -12.82
N ILE A 193 10.50 -7.63 -11.72
CA ILE A 193 9.91 -8.87 -11.21
C ILE A 193 8.53 -8.57 -10.64
N THR A 194 8.45 -7.67 -9.66
CA THR A 194 7.21 -7.37 -8.94
C THR A 194 6.14 -6.75 -9.83
N ALA A 195 6.46 -5.74 -10.65
CA ALA A 195 5.46 -5.01 -11.43
C ALA A 195 4.80 -5.87 -12.52
N SER A 196 5.45 -6.96 -12.95
CA SER A 196 4.92 -7.88 -13.96
C SER A 196 3.81 -8.79 -13.42
N GLU A 197 3.75 -8.99 -12.10
CA GLU A 197 2.74 -9.84 -11.45
C GLU A 197 1.38 -9.15 -11.28
N TYR A 198 1.35 -7.83 -11.31
CA TYR A 198 0.16 -7.04 -11.05
C TYR A 198 -0.35 -6.35 -12.31
N LEU A 199 -1.68 -6.18 -12.36
CA LEU A 199 -2.30 -5.34 -13.36
C LEU A 199 -2.05 -3.87 -13.02
N PRO A 200 -1.90 -2.99 -14.03
CA PRO A 200 -1.73 -1.56 -13.80
C PRO A 200 -3.07 -0.92 -13.37
N PRO A 201 -3.10 0.30 -12.80
CA PRO A 201 -4.36 0.99 -12.50
C PRO A 201 -5.20 1.27 -13.76
N HIS A 202 -6.50 1.49 -13.61
CA HIS A 202 -7.38 1.81 -14.74
C HIS A 202 -7.19 3.26 -15.17
N VAL A 203 -7.26 4.17 -14.19
CA VAL A 203 -7.16 5.62 -14.39
C VAL A 203 -6.04 6.18 -13.53
N VAL A 204 -5.14 6.95 -14.15
CA VAL A 204 -4.10 7.71 -13.45
C VAL A 204 -4.43 9.19 -13.55
N ILE A 205 -4.66 9.82 -12.41
CA ILE A 205 -4.94 11.25 -12.30
C ILE A 205 -3.64 11.94 -11.93
N TYR A 206 -3.08 12.74 -12.83
CA TYR A 206 -1.85 13.49 -12.60
C TYR A 206 -2.16 14.96 -12.33
N VAL A 207 -1.78 15.44 -11.15
CA VAL A 207 -1.90 16.85 -10.76
C VAL A 207 -0.59 17.58 -11.05
N ASP A 208 -0.60 18.42 -12.08
CA ASP A 208 0.52 19.27 -12.46
C ASP A 208 0.50 20.57 -11.65
N VAL A 209 1.54 20.75 -10.83
CA VAL A 209 1.73 21.98 -10.03
C VAL A 209 3.12 22.54 -10.33
N PRO A 210 3.23 23.80 -10.74
CA PRO A 210 4.51 24.40 -11.08
C PRO A 210 5.43 24.50 -9.85
N VAL A 211 6.72 24.28 -10.06
CA VAL A 211 7.79 24.37 -9.04
C VAL A 211 7.69 25.59 -8.12
N PRO A 212 7.57 26.84 -8.62
CA PRO A 212 7.52 28.01 -7.74
C PRO A 212 6.32 27.98 -6.79
N GLU A 213 5.16 27.52 -7.26
CA GLU A 213 3.98 27.40 -6.42
C GLU A 213 4.17 26.33 -5.33
N ILE A 214 4.83 25.23 -5.65
CA ILE A 214 5.17 24.19 -4.68
C ILE A 214 6.08 24.73 -3.59
N GLN A 215 7.09 25.53 -3.96
CA GLN A 215 7.97 26.18 -2.99
C GLN A 215 7.17 27.08 -2.04
N SER A 216 6.24 27.90 -2.57
CA SER A 216 5.36 28.72 -1.74
C SER A 216 4.44 27.89 -0.85
N ARG A 217 3.88 26.78 -1.34
CA ARG A 217 3.03 25.87 -0.54
C ARG A 217 3.82 25.19 0.58
N ILE A 218 5.08 24.81 0.32
CA ILE A 218 5.98 24.23 1.32
C ILE A 218 6.30 25.27 2.40
N GLN A 219 6.65 26.50 1.99
CA GLN A 219 6.90 27.60 2.94
C GLN A 219 5.68 27.88 3.83
N LYS A 220 4.47 27.89 3.25
CA LYS A 220 3.22 28.13 3.99
C LYS A 220 2.85 27.01 4.97
N LYS A 221 3.21 25.76 4.68
CA LYS A 221 2.91 24.64 5.57
C LYS A 221 3.68 24.70 6.90
N GLY A 222 4.80 25.42 6.95
CA GLY A 222 5.44 25.79 8.21
C GLY A 222 6.00 24.65 9.05
N ASP A 223 6.10 23.42 8.54
CA ASP A 223 6.77 22.31 9.25
C ASP A 223 8.28 22.61 9.35
N VAL A 224 8.68 23.13 10.51
CA VAL A 224 9.96 23.80 10.87
C VAL A 224 11.22 22.93 10.70
N THR A 225 11.12 21.67 10.23
CA THR A 225 12.28 20.77 10.04
C THR A 225 12.51 20.32 8.59
N GLN A 226 11.84 20.93 7.60
CA GLN A 226 12.10 20.77 6.15
C GLN A 226 12.88 21.94 5.51
N LEU A 227 13.41 22.88 6.30
CA LEU A 227 14.23 24.03 5.86
C LEU A 227 15.74 23.85 6.08
N LEU A 228 16.48 23.33 5.10
CA LEU A 228 17.91 23.63 4.93
C LEU A 228 18.27 23.57 3.44
N ASN A 229 19.03 24.57 2.99
CA ASN A 229 19.27 25.03 1.62
C ASN A 229 19.77 23.99 0.58
N GLN A 230 20.05 22.75 0.97
CA GLN A 230 20.35 21.66 0.02
C GLN A 230 19.08 20.97 -0.53
N ARG A 231 17.91 21.22 0.08
CA ARG A 231 16.61 20.57 -0.19
C ARG A 231 15.90 21.05 -1.46
N LEU A 232 16.25 22.22 -1.99
CA LEU A 232 15.66 22.79 -3.20
C LEU A 232 16.14 22.09 -4.46
N SER A 233 17.41 21.67 -4.52
CA SER A 233 17.93 20.90 -5.66
C SER A 233 17.18 19.57 -5.81
N PHE A 234 16.75 18.94 -4.70
CA PHE A 234 15.99 17.69 -4.75
C PHE A 234 14.59 17.79 -5.32
N CYS A 235 13.82 18.74 -4.82
CA CYS A 235 12.51 19.02 -5.40
C CYS A 235 12.61 19.58 -6.82
N LEU A 236 13.56 20.47 -7.11
CA LEU A 236 13.76 21.01 -8.47
C LEU A 236 14.17 19.89 -9.45
N CYS A 237 15.14 19.05 -9.11
CA CYS A 237 15.52 17.94 -9.99
C CYS A 237 14.41 16.91 -10.11
N ALA A 238 13.71 16.53 -9.04
CA ALA A 238 12.57 15.61 -9.14
C ALA A 238 11.50 16.16 -10.08
N LEU A 239 11.16 17.45 -9.99
CA LEU A 239 10.23 18.14 -10.89
C LEU A 239 10.74 18.23 -12.32
N VAL A 240 12.01 18.62 -12.51
CA VAL A 240 12.65 18.72 -13.81
C VAL A 240 12.73 17.34 -14.46
N ILE A 241 13.00 16.26 -13.71
CA ILE A 241 13.08 14.88 -14.22
C ILE A 241 11.70 14.33 -14.51
N PHE A 242 10.69 14.59 -13.66
CA PHE A 242 9.28 14.31 -13.98
C PHE A 242 8.90 14.96 -15.32
N LYS A 243 9.44 16.17 -15.56
CA LYS A 243 9.22 16.98 -16.75
C LYS A 243 10.25 16.77 -17.88
N HIS A 244 11.26 15.92 -17.75
CA HIS A 244 12.28 15.68 -18.79
C HIS A 244 12.48 14.20 -19.11
N ARG A 245 12.03 13.26 -18.28
CA ARG A 245 12.29 11.80 -18.41
C ARG A 245 11.09 10.97 -18.88
N LEU A 246 9.93 11.59 -19.13
CA LEU A 246 8.89 10.93 -19.93
C LEU A 246 9.24 10.77 -21.43
N PRO A 247 10.51 10.93 -21.85
CA PRO A 247 11.08 10.20 -22.97
C PRO A 247 12.40 9.52 -22.57
N GLN A 248 12.45 8.19 -22.56
CA GLN A 248 13.62 7.32 -22.90
C GLN A 248 13.43 5.92 -22.32
N HIS A 249 12.58 5.11 -22.95
CA HIS A 249 12.74 3.66 -22.93
C HIS A 249 12.73 3.15 -24.38
N SER A 250 13.85 3.37 -25.07
CA SER A 250 14.30 2.61 -26.24
C SER A 250 15.68 3.13 -26.67
N GLY A 251 16.74 2.40 -26.33
CA GLY A 251 18.05 2.42 -27.03
C GLY A 251 18.94 3.68 -26.93
N GLU A 252 20.21 3.43 -26.60
CA GLU A 252 21.42 4.27 -26.81
C GLU A 252 21.69 5.48 -25.88
N PRO A 253 22.84 5.48 -25.16
CA PRO A 253 23.27 6.59 -24.33
C PRO A 253 24.53 7.29 -24.89
N ALA A 254 24.39 8.44 -25.53
CA ALA A 254 25.43 9.48 -25.64
C ALA A 254 24.83 10.67 -26.36
N GLN A 255 25.19 11.90 -25.99
CA GLN A 255 24.75 13.18 -26.60
C GLN A 255 23.39 13.73 -26.14
N ALA A 256 23.27 14.08 -24.86
CA ALA A 256 22.28 15.09 -24.43
C ALA A 256 22.74 15.77 -23.13
N MET A 257 23.84 16.53 -23.20
CA MET A 257 24.32 17.38 -22.10
C MET A 257 24.32 18.88 -22.46
N GLN A 258 23.78 19.24 -23.61
CA GLN A 258 23.58 20.63 -24.02
C GLN A 258 22.14 20.73 -24.57
N ILE A 259 21.52 21.90 -24.47
CA ILE A 259 20.08 22.18 -24.67
C ILE A 259 19.27 22.00 -23.37
N ALA A 260 19.64 22.76 -22.34
CA ALA A 260 18.71 23.23 -21.33
C ALA A 260 18.47 24.71 -21.62
N GLU A 261 17.35 25.04 -22.27
CA GLU A 261 16.67 26.35 -22.34
C GLU A 261 15.73 26.38 -23.55
N SER A 262 14.48 25.93 -23.38
CA SER A 262 13.35 26.45 -24.16
C SER A 262 12.01 26.03 -23.54
N PRO A 263 10.98 26.91 -23.51
CA PRO A 263 9.68 26.64 -22.87
C PRO A 263 8.77 25.69 -23.66
N LEU A 264 9.20 25.23 -24.84
CA LEU A 264 8.37 24.52 -25.82
C LEU A 264 8.30 22.99 -25.63
N LYS A 265 8.80 22.44 -24.51
CA LYS A 265 8.70 21.01 -24.17
C LYS A 265 7.78 20.72 -22.97
N LEU A 266 6.73 21.53 -22.75
CA LEU A 266 5.66 21.17 -21.80
C LEU A 266 4.67 20.12 -22.38
N GLY A 267 4.42 20.14 -23.69
CA GLY A 267 3.40 19.28 -24.32
C GLY A 267 3.80 17.81 -24.54
N ILE A 268 5.10 17.54 -24.71
CA ILE A 268 5.60 16.24 -25.21
C ILE A 268 5.65 15.15 -24.11
N LEU A 269 5.40 15.52 -22.84
CA LEU A 269 5.53 14.66 -21.67
C LEU A 269 4.26 13.84 -21.37
N CYS A 270 3.10 14.40 -21.68
CA CYS A 270 1.80 13.77 -21.48
C CYS A 270 1.44 12.80 -22.63
N ASP A 271 1.89 13.12 -23.85
CA ASP A 271 1.54 12.37 -25.06
C ASP A 271 2.05 10.91 -25.03
N ARG A 272 3.14 10.60 -24.30
CA ARG A 272 3.68 9.23 -24.23
C ARG A 272 3.01 8.34 -23.18
N TRP A 273 2.50 8.89 -22.07
CA TRP A 273 1.61 8.14 -21.16
C TRP A 273 0.20 8.01 -21.73
N LYS A 274 -0.30 9.04 -22.44
CA LYS A 274 -1.52 8.95 -23.27
C LYS A 274 -1.42 7.86 -24.35
N ASN A 275 -0.23 7.66 -24.91
CA ASN A 275 0.09 6.57 -25.85
C ASN A 275 0.54 5.27 -25.17
N SER A 276 0.52 5.17 -23.84
CA SER A 276 0.74 3.88 -23.19
C SER A 276 -0.52 3.02 -23.35
N GLU A 277 -0.36 1.79 -23.84
CA GLU A 277 -1.46 0.85 -24.11
C GLU A 277 -2.17 0.35 -22.83
N ASN A 278 -1.70 0.80 -21.65
CA ASN A 278 -1.97 0.16 -20.37
C ASN A 278 -3.06 0.85 -19.54
N CYS A 279 -3.14 2.18 -19.55
CA CYS A 279 -4.00 2.96 -18.65
C CYS A 279 -4.46 4.27 -19.30
N GLU A 280 -5.56 4.81 -18.79
CA GLU A 280 -6.04 6.13 -19.17
C GLU A 280 -5.51 7.18 -18.20
N VAL A 281 -4.95 8.26 -18.74
CA VAL A 281 -4.29 9.29 -17.95
C VAL A 281 -5.05 10.61 -18.08
N LEU A 282 -5.50 11.13 -16.95
CA LEU A 282 -6.14 12.43 -16.82
C LEU A 282 -5.16 13.40 -16.20
N GLN A 283 -4.90 14.52 -16.87
CA GLN A 283 -4.00 15.55 -16.39
C GLN A 283 -4.79 16.78 -15.99
N TYR A 284 -4.53 17.26 -14.77
CA TYR A 284 -5.15 18.47 -14.23
C TYR A 284 -4.09 19.46 -13.82
N SER A 285 -4.38 20.74 -14.05
CA SER A 285 -3.62 21.84 -13.46
C SER A 285 -3.96 22.01 -11.97
N ALA A 286 -3.14 22.79 -11.26
CA ALA A 286 -3.29 23.04 -9.83
C ALA A 286 -4.64 23.68 -9.43
N TRP A 287 -5.27 24.45 -10.32
CA TRP A 287 -6.57 25.09 -10.07
C TRP A 287 -7.73 24.17 -10.44
N GLU A 288 -7.64 23.42 -11.54
CA GLU A 288 -8.66 22.44 -11.93
C GLU A 288 -8.74 21.29 -10.93
N ALA A 289 -7.60 20.89 -10.36
CA ALA A 289 -7.54 19.85 -9.34
C ALA A 289 -8.22 20.23 -8.00
N GLN A 290 -8.65 21.49 -7.83
CA GLN A 290 -9.46 21.88 -6.66
C GLN A 290 -10.94 21.57 -6.88
N ASP A 291 -11.38 21.46 -8.13
CA ASP A 291 -12.75 21.14 -8.48
C ASP A 291 -12.90 19.64 -8.68
N ALA A 292 -13.22 18.93 -7.60
CA ALA A 292 -13.44 17.49 -7.65
C ALA A 292 -14.66 17.08 -8.47
N GLU A 293 -15.63 17.97 -8.70
CA GLU A 293 -16.80 17.67 -9.54
C GLU A 293 -16.38 17.47 -11.00
N LYS A 294 -15.61 18.41 -11.54
CA LYS A 294 -15.04 18.29 -12.88
C LYS A 294 -14.25 16.99 -13.07
N VAL A 295 -13.40 16.64 -12.09
CA VAL A 295 -12.58 15.42 -12.16
C VAL A 295 -13.45 14.16 -12.14
N VAL A 296 -14.52 14.14 -11.34
CA VAL A 296 -15.46 13.02 -11.27
C VAL A 296 -16.27 12.86 -12.55
N GLU A 297 -16.72 13.97 -13.14
CA GLU A 297 -17.40 13.96 -14.45
C GLU A 297 -16.49 13.38 -15.54
N ASP A 298 -15.25 13.86 -15.62
CA ASP A 298 -14.26 13.36 -16.57
C ASP A 298 -14.04 11.85 -16.40
N ILE A 299 -13.90 11.35 -15.16
CA ILE A 299 -13.79 9.90 -14.88
C ILE A 299 -15.03 9.14 -15.39
N GLY A 300 -16.21 9.75 -15.30
CA GLY A 300 -17.45 9.16 -15.82
C GLY A 300 -17.45 9.00 -17.34
N TYR A 301 -16.90 9.97 -18.07
CA TYR A 301 -16.81 9.95 -19.53
C TYR A 301 -15.70 9.05 -20.09
N VAL A 302 -14.74 8.68 -19.24
CA VAL A 302 -13.61 7.83 -19.62
C VAL A 302 -14.08 6.41 -19.94
N LYS A 303 -13.84 5.99 -21.20
CA LYS A 303 -14.16 4.66 -21.72
C LYS A 303 -12.93 3.76 -21.64
N LEU A 304 -13.01 2.74 -20.80
CA LEU A 304 -11.95 1.77 -20.58
C LEU A 304 -11.76 0.87 -21.82
N GLU A 305 -11.11 1.39 -22.85
CA GLU A 305 -10.74 0.64 -24.07
C GLU A 305 -9.30 0.12 -24.00
N LYS A 306 -8.49 0.66 -23.09
CA LYS A 306 -7.07 0.35 -22.92
C LYS A 306 -6.83 -0.59 -21.73
N GLY A 307 -5.70 -1.29 -21.80
CA GLY A 307 -5.15 -2.04 -20.68
C GLY A 307 -5.45 -3.55 -20.65
N PRO A 308 -4.66 -4.31 -19.87
CA PRO A 308 -4.78 -5.76 -19.80
C PRO A 308 -6.03 -6.23 -19.04
N TRP A 309 -6.80 -5.34 -18.41
CA TRP A 309 -8.00 -5.65 -17.62
C TRP A 309 -9.09 -6.34 -18.45
N LEU A 310 -9.31 -5.90 -19.69
CA LEU A 310 -10.32 -6.46 -20.58
C LEU A 310 -10.00 -7.90 -21.02
N LYS A 311 -8.72 -8.29 -20.99
CA LYS A 311 -8.24 -9.61 -21.40
C LYS A 311 -8.25 -10.64 -20.26
N GLN A 312 -8.72 -10.27 -19.07
CA GLN A 312 -8.66 -11.13 -17.89
C GLN A 312 -9.85 -12.09 -17.81
N ASP A 313 -9.55 -13.34 -17.49
CA ASP A 313 -10.54 -14.39 -17.24
C ASP A 313 -10.77 -14.57 -15.73
N ASP A 314 -11.84 -15.28 -15.37
CA ASP A 314 -12.11 -15.70 -13.99
C ASP A 314 -10.91 -16.39 -13.33
N ARG A 315 -10.16 -17.17 -14.11
CA ARG A 315 -8.98 -17.91 -13.64
C ARG A 315 -7.81 -16.98 -13.34
N THR A 316 -7.57 -15.96 -14.16
CA THR A 316 -6.47 -15.02 -13.92
C THR A 316 -6.78 -14.16 -12.71
N PHE A 317 -8.03 -13.70 -12.54
CA PHE A 317 -8.47 -13.03 -11.31
C PHE A 317 -8.39 -13.91 -10.08
N TYR A 318 -8.69 -15.21 -10.19
CA TYR A 318 -8.50 -16.17 -9.11
C TYR A 318 -7.03 -16.24 -8.66
N HIS A 319 -6.09 -16.40 -9.60
CA HIS A 319 -4.67 -16.46 -9.28
C HIS A 319 -4.14 -15.14 -8.69
N LEU A 320 -4.59 -14.01 -9.24
CA LEU A 320 -4.25 -12.68 -8.71
C LEU A 320 -4.78 -12.52 -7.28
N ARG A 321 -6.03 -12.92 -7.01
CA ARG A 321 -6.64 -12.88 -5.66
C ARG A 321 -5.88 -13.75 -4.66
N MET A 322 -5.48 -14.96 -5.07
CA MET A 322 -4.66 -15.86 -4.25
C MET A 322 -3.27 -15.27 -3.94
N LEU A 323 -2.68 -14.54 -4.89
CA LEU A 323 -1.40 -13.88 -4.71
C LEU A 323 -1.51 -12.71 -3.73
N VAL A 324 -2.43 -11.77 -3.96
CA VAL A 324 -2.55 -10.53 -3.16
C VAL A 324 -2.98 -10.79 -1.72
N GLN A 325 -3.71 -11.88 -1.46
CA GLN A 325 -4.11 -12.27 -0.11
C GLN A 325 -2.92 -12.72 0.74
N ASN A 326 -1.90 -13.32 0.13
CA ASN A 326 -0.69 -13.74 0.84
C ASN A 326 0.39 -12.64 0.80
N LYS A 327 0.38 -11.77 1.81
CA LYS A 327 1.29 -10.64 1.93
C LYS A 327 2.77 -11.03 1.96
N LEU A 328 3.11 -12.20 2.51
CA LEU A 328 4.48 -12.70 2.50
C LEU A 328 4.92 -13.06 1.09
N LYS A 329 4.03 -13.66 0.29
CA LYS A 329 4.32 -14.00 -1.11
C LYS A 329 4.50 -12.73 -1.96
N VAL A 330 3.67 -11.71 -1.74
CA VAL A 330 3.79 -10.38 -2.36
C VAL A 330 5.15 -9.75 -2.09
N LEU A 331 5.61 -9.81 -0.83
CA LEU A 331 6.87 -9.19 -0.42
C LEU A 331 8.12 -10.03 -0.72
N ASN A 332 7.97 -11.32 -1.04
CA ASN A 332 9.10 -12.22 -1.29
C ASN A 332 10.08 -11.69 -2.36
N TYR A 333 9.54 -11.08 -3.42
CA TYR A 333 10.35 -10.54 -4.52
C TYR A 333 10.93 -9.14 -4.23
N THR A 334 10.57 -8.51 -3.11
CA THR A 334 11.21 -7.27 -2.67
C THR A 334 12.57 -7.53 -2.01
N THR A 335 12.76 -8.72 -1.45
CA THR A 335 13.99 -9.16 -0.78
C THR A 335 14.81 -10.05 -1.70
N ILE A 336 15.40 -9.46 -2.75
CA ILE A 336 16.29 -10.20 -3.66
C ILE A 336 17.66 -10.39 -2.99
N PRO A 337 18.30 -11.58 -3.09
CA PRO A 337 19.62 -11.86 -2.51
C PRO A 337 20.77 -11.19 -3.30
N VAL A 338 20.70 -9.87 -3.47
CA VAL A 338 21.77 -9.02 -4.02
C VAL A 338 22.33 -8.19 -2.89
N TYR A 339 23.59 -8.45 -2.55
CA TYR A 339 24.24 -7.79 -1.42
C TYR A 339 24.70 -6.38 -1.80
N LEU A 340 23.93 -5.38 -1.37
CA LEU A 340 24.30 -3.97 -1.41
C LEU A 340 24.60 -3.45 0.00
N PRO A 341 25.65 -2.63 0.20
CA PRO A 341 25.99 -2.13 1.52
C PRO A 341 24.90 -1.24 2.15
N GLU A 342 24.04 -0.62 1.34
CA GLU A 342 22.97 0.26 1.82
C GLU A 342 21.74 -0.50 2.38
N VAL A 343 21.51 -1.73 1.92
CA VAL A 343 20.32 -2.54 2.27
C VAL A 343 20.69 -3.79 3.08
N THR A 344 21.89 -4.34 2.88
CA THR A 344 22.32 -5.56 3.56
C THR A 344 22.54 -5.28 5.03
N ILE A 345 21.81 -5.99 5.89
CA ILE A 345 21.96 -5.93 7.34
C ILE A 345 22.79 -7.14 7.78
N GLY A 346 23.77 -6.91 8.66
CA GLY A 346 24.59 -7.98 9.22
C GLY A 346 23.76 -8.95 10.05
N ALA A 347 24.11 -10.24 9.99
CA ALA A 347 23.34 -11.33 10.63
C ALA A 347 23.10 -11.08 12.14
N HIS A 348 24.12 -10.64 12.88
CA HIS A 348 24.00 -10.34 14.31
C HIS A 348 23.01 -9.21 14.62
N GLN A 349 22.97 -8.19 13.77
CA GLN A 349 22.03 -7.07 13.94
C GLN A 349 20.61 -7.53 13.63
N SER A 350 20.43 -8.27 12.53
CA SER A 350 19.13 -8.83 12.15
C SER A 350 18.57 -9.75 13.23
N ASP A 351 19.40 -10.64 13.80
CA ASP A 351 19.02 -11.55 14.86
C ASP A 351 18.58 -10.80 16.13
N ARG A 352 19.35 -9.79 16.54
CA ARG A 352 19.00 -8.93 17.68
C ARG A 352 17.67 -8.21 17.48
N VAL A 353 17.45 -7.62 16.30
CA VAL A 353 16.20 -6.90 16.00
C VAL A 353 15.02 -7.88 15.92
N PHE A 354 15.22 -9.07 15.37
CA PHE A 354 14.20 -10.11 15.28
C PHE A 354 13.77 -10.60 16.67
N HIS A 355 14.73 -10.85 17.58
CA HIS A 355 14.41 -11.22 18.97
C HIS A 355 13.62 -10.11 19.68
N ARG A 356 14.07 -8.86 19.59
CA ARG A 356 13.33 -7.71 20.15
C ARG A 356 11.92 -7.58 19.55
N PHE A 357 11.76 -7.82 18.25
CA PHE A 357 10.46 -7.75 17.59
C PHE A 357 9.50 -8.82 18.13
N ARG A 358 10.00 -10.03 18.44
CA ARG A 358 9.19 -11.10 19.03
C ARG A 358 8.85 -10.88 20.51
N GLU A 359 9.63 -10.06 21.21
CA GLU A 359 9.34 -9.65 22.59
C GLU A 359 8.22 -8.59 22.66
N LEU A 360 7.90 -7.93 21.54
CA LEU A 360 6.77 -7.00 21.48
C LEU A 360 5.45 -7.74 21.69
N PRO A 361 4.51 -7.14 22.45
CA PRO A 361 3.21 -7.74 22.69
C PRO A 361 2.46 -7.95 21.36
N GLY A 362 1.80 -9.10 21.21
CA GLY A 362 0.99 -9.44 20.04
C GLY A 362 1.78 -9.86 18.80
N ARG A 363 3.11 -9.98 18.89
CA ARG A 363 4.01 -10.29 17.75
C ARG A 363 4.81 -11.57 17.92
N ARG A 364 4.71 -12.22 19.07
CA ARG A 364 5.49 -13.43 19.37
C ARG A 364 5.02 -14.65 18.59
N TYR A 365 3.71 -14.79 18.44
CA TYR A 365 3.01 -15.85 17.73
C TYR A 365 2.08 -15.29 16.66
N GLU A 366 1.49 -16.18 15.86
CA GLU A 366 0.51 -15.79 14.85
C GLU A 366 -0.69 -15.06 15.48
N PRO A 367 -1.31 -14.10 14.75
CA PRO A 367 -2.49 -13.41 15.25
C PRO A 367 -3.60 -14.39 15.65
N GLY A 368 -4.13 -14.25 16.87
CA GLY A 368 -5.15 -15.14 17.43
C GLY A 368 -4.63 -16.18 18.44
N TYR A 369 -3.31 -16.25 18.65
CA TYR A 369 -2.62 -17.13 19.60
C TYR A 369 -1.76 -16.39 20.65
N ASN A 370 -1.91 -15.07 20.77
CA ASN A 370 -1.12 -14.23 21.69
C ASN A 370 -1.90 -13.97 22.99
N ALA A 371 -1.58 -14.73 24.05
CA ALA A 371 -2.24 -14.61 25.36
C ALA A 371 -2.03 -13.24 26.02
N ASP A 372 -0.90 -12.60 25.75
CA ASP A 372 -0.49 -11.27 26.19
C ASP A 372 -1.41 -10.14 25.69
N VAL A 373 -2.08 -10.34 24.55
CA VAL A 373 -3.07 -9.39 23.99
C VAL A 373 -4.51 -9.78 24.34
N GLY A 374 -4.69 -10.88 25.10
CA GLY A 374 -6.00 -11.36 25.52
C GLY A 374 -6.66 -12.30 24.52
N ASP A 375 -5.89 -12.96 23.64
CA ASP A 375 -6.45 -14.00 22.78
C ASP A 375 -7.01 -15.15 23.62
N THR A 376 -8.29 -15.46 23.39
CA THR A 376 -8.98 -16.54 24.08
C THR A 376 -9.00 -17.82 23.24
N TRP A 377 -9.22 -18.95 23.90
CA TRP A 377 -9.37 -20.27 23.28
C TRP A 377 -8.15 -20.75 22.48
N ILE A 378 -6.95 -20.32 22.87
CA ILE A 378 -5.68 -20.62 22.18
C ILE A 378 -5.47 -22.12 21.99
N TRP A 379 -5.85 -22.94 22.96
CA TRP A 379 -5.73 -24.41 22.93
C TRP A 379 -6.73 -25.15 22.00
N LEU A 380 -7.76 -24.47 21.49
CA LEU A 380 -8.85 -25.05 20.68
C LEU A 380 -8.91 -24.46 19.27
N LYS A 381 -7.95 -23.60 18.92
CA LYS A 381 -7.70 -23.11 17.57
C LYS A 381 -6.55 -23.92 16.99
#